data_AF-A0A377C1V2-F1
#
_entry.id   AF-A0A377C1V2-F1
#
_cell.length_a   1.000
_cell.length_b   1.000
_cell.length_c   1.000
_cell.angle_alpha   90.00
_cell.angle_beta   90.00
_cell.angle_gamma   90.00
#
_symmetry.space_group_name_H-M   'P 1'
#
loop_
_entity.id
_entity.type
_entity.pdbx_description
1 polymer ?
#
loop_
_entity_poly.entity_id
_entity_poly.type
_entity_poly.pdbx_seq_one_letter_code
_entity_poly.pdbx_strand_id
1 'polypeptide(L)' 'MPHSLFSTDTDLTAENLLRLPAEFGCPVWVYDAQIIRRQIAALKQFDVVRFAQKACSNIHIFALNA' A
#
# COMPACT_ATOMS: atom_id res chain seq x y z
N MET A 1 -4.68 -8.52 1.14
CA MET A 1 -5.90 -8.88 1.86
C MET A 1 -7.00 -8.01 1.29
N PRO A 2 -8.03 -8.58 0.66
CA PRO A 2 -9.19 -7.79 0.25
C PRO A 2 -9.82 -7.16 1.49
N HIS A 3 -10.27 -5.92 1.36
CA HIS A 3 -11.00 -5.18 2.38
C HIS A 3 -12.26 -4.58 1.75
N SER A 4 -13.24 -4.23 2.59
CA SER A 4 -14.45 -3.55 2.12
C SER A 4 -14.11 -2.14 1.66
N LEU A 5 -14.57 -1.73 0.48
CA LEU A 5 -14.42 -0.35 0.00
C LEU A 5 -15.25 0.65 0.82
N PHE A 6 -16.18 0.16 1.66
CA PHE A 6 -16.99 0.98 2.56
C PHE A 6 -16.40 1.08 3.97
N SER A 7 -15.32 0.37 4.26
CA SER A 7 -14.53 0.61 5.48
C SER A 7 -13.64 1.82 5.27
N THR A 8 -13.52 2.65 6.31
CA THR A 8 -12.69 3.86 6.32
C THR A 8 -11.40 3.68 7.13
N ASP A 9 -10.99 2.43 7.39
CA ASP A 9 -9.78 2.10 8.15
C ASP A 9 -8.49 2.35 7.35
N THR A 10 -8.63 2.54 6.03
CA THR A 10 -7.53 2.71 5.06
C THR A 10 -7.94 3.76 4.03
N ASP A 11 -6.98 4.29 3.28
CA ASP A 11 -7.25 5.27 2.23
C ASP A 11 -7.90 4.64 0.99
N LEU A 12 -7.92 3.31 0.88
CA LEU A 12 -8.51 2.55 -0.22
C LEU A 12 -10.04 2.43 -0.09
N THR A 13 -10.73 3.55 0.06
CA THR A 13 -12.20 3.64 0.15
C THR A 13 -12.84 3.82 -1.23
N ALA A 14 -14.14 3.54 -1.36
CA ALA A 14 -14.89 3.71 -2.60
C ALA A 14 -14.80 5.14 -3.14
N GLU A 15 -14.94 6.14 -2.27
CA GLU A 15 -14.85 7.56 -2.62
C GLU A 15 -13.46 7.93 -3.12
N ASN A 16 -12.41 7.51 -2.39
CA ASN A 16 -11.04 7.80 -2.79
C ASN A 16 -10.66 7.11 -4.09
N LEU A 17 -11.06 5.86 -4.31
CA LEU A 17 -10.70 5.12 -5.51
C LEU A 17 -11.46 5.61 -6.75
N LEU A 18 -12.68 6.12 -6.61
CA LEU A 18 -13.50 6.58 -7.73
C LEU A 18 -12.88 7.77 -8.47
N ARG A 19 -12.18 8.66 -7.76
CA ARG A 19 -11.55 9.86 -8.34
C ARG A 19 -10.23 9.62 -9.07
N LEU A 20 -9.49 8.57 -8.69
CA LEU A 20 -8.11 8.35 -9.18
C LEU A 20 -8.01 8.07 -10.68
N PRO A 21 -8.90 7.27 -11.31
CA PRO A 21 -8.81 7.03 -12.75
C PRO A 21 -8.97 8.30 -13.60
N ALA A 22 -9.74 9.27 -13.11
CA ALA A 22 -9.92 10.55 -13.79
C ALA A 22 -8.68 11.45 -13.66
N GLU A 23 -7.97 11.37 -12.53
CA GLU A 23 -6.77 12.18 -12.23
C GLU A 23 -5.48 11.60 -12.83
N PHE A 24 -5.31 10.27 -12.77
CA PHE A 24 -4.06 9.58 -13.11
C PHE A 24 -4.15 8.69 -14.35
N GLY A 25 -5.34 8.58 -14.96
CA GLY A 25 -5.61 7.69 -16.10
C GLY A 25 -6.05 6.29 -15.67
N CYS A 26 -6.52 5.49 -16.64
CA CYS A 26 -7.08 4.16 -16.41
C CYS A 26 -6.49 3.15 -17.43
N PRO A 27 -6.02 1.96 -16.99
CA PRO A 27 -5.99 1.45 -15.62
C PRO A 27 -4.90 2.09 -14.75
N VAL A 28 -5.12 2.15 -13.43
CA VAL A 28 -4.16 2.69 -12.45
C VAL A 28 -3.95 1.73 -11.28
N TRP A 29 -2.71 1.64 -10.80
CA TRP A 29 -2.34 0.89 -9.59
C TRP A 29 -2.25 1.84 -8.40
N VAL A 30 -2.89 1.48 -7.29
CA VAL A 30 -2.98 2.31 -6.08
C VAL A 30 -2.53 1.47 -4.89
N TYR A 31 -1.69 2.06 -4.03
CA TYR A 31 -1.14 1.42 -2.85
C TYR A 31 -1.35 2.32 -1.63
N ASP A 32 -1.70 1.74 -0.49
CA ASP A 32 -1.80 2.44 0.79
C ASP A 32 -0.55 2.17 1.63
N ALA A 33 0.16 3.25 1.98
CA ALA A 33 1.41 3.16 2.73
C ALA A 33 1.23 2.68 4.18
N GLN A 34 0.10 2.98 4.83
CA GLN A 34 -0.18 2.54 6.20
C GLN A 34 -0.41 1.03 6.26
N ILE A 35 -1.04 0.45 5.23
CA ILE A 35 -1.16 -1.01 5.11
C ILE A 35 0.24 -1.64 5.08
N ILE A 36 1.16 -1.11 4.27
CA ILE A 36 2.53 -1.61 4.16
C ILE A 36 3.27 -1.49 5.51
N ARG A 37 3.21 -0.32 6.16
CA ARG A 37 3.81 -0.09 7.49
C ARG A 37 3.28 -1.05 8.55
N ARG A 38 1.97 -1.33 8.55
CA ARG A 38 1.36 -2.29 9.47
C ARG A 38 1.92 -3.70 9.28
N GLN A 39 2.12 -4.13 8.03
CA GLN A 39 2.72 -5.45 7.76
C GLN A 39 4.18 -5.52 8.23
N ILE A 40 4.96 -4.46 8.09
CA ILE A 40 6.34 -4.39 8.59
C ILE A 40 6.36 -4.42 10.12
N ALA A 41 5.49 -3.63 10.77
CA ALA A 41 5.40 -3.59 12.23
C ALA A 41 5.03 -4.95 12.86
N ALA A 42 4.28 -5.79 12.13
CA ALA A 42 3.97 -7.16 12.56
C ALA A 42 5.22 -8.07 12.61
N LEU A 43 6.29 -7.72 11.90
CA LEU A 43 7.55 -8.45 11.84
C LEU A 43 8.63 -7.87 12.77
N LYS A 44 8.26 -6.99 13.71
CA LYS A 44 9.20 -6.31 14.62
C LYS A 44 10.05 -7.22 15.52
N GLN A 45 9.71 -8.51 15.63
CA GLN A 45 10.46 -9.47 16.45
C GLN A 45 11.72 -10.01 15.76
N PHE A 46 11.85 -9.81 14.45
CA PHE A 46 13.02 -10.24 13.68
C PHE A 46 14.10 -9.17 13.73
N ASP A 47 15.35 -9.58 13.89
CA ASP A 47 16.50 -8.66 13.89
C ASP A 47 16.61 -7.85 12.59
N VAL A 48 16.24 -8.49 11.46
CA VAL A 48 16.27 -7.86 10.14
C VAL A 48 15.07 -8.31 9.31
N VAL A 49 14.32 -7.34 8.78
CA VAL A 49 13.29 -7.56 7.76
C VAL A 49 13.85 -7.08 6.42
N ARG A 50 14.19 -8.01 5.51
CA ARG A 50 14.66 -7.69 4.15
C ARG A 50 13.51 -7.78 3.16
N PHE A 51 13.11 -6.65 2.59
CA PHE A 51 12.06 -6.60 1.60
C PHE A 51 12.49 -7.24 0.27
N ALA A 52 11.71 -8.19 -0.24
CA ALA A 52 11.94 -8.82 -1.53
C ALA A 52 11.41 -7.91 -2.68
N GLN A 53 12.26 -7.03 -3.19
CA GLN A 53 11.89 -6.01 -4.19
C GLN A 53 11.22 -6.56 -5.46
N LYS A 54 11.46 -7.82 -5.84
CA LYS A 54 10.80 -8.47 -7.00
C LYS A 54 9.27 -8.49 -6.86
N ALA A 55 8.73 -8.46 -5.65
CA ALA A 55 7.29 -8.45 -5.41
C ALA A 55 6.64 -7.10 -5.73
N CYS A 56 7.35 -5.99 -5.51
CA CYS A 56 6.90 -4.65 -5.87
C CYS A 56 8.12 -3.72 -5.98
N SER A 57 8.52 -3.39 -7.21
CA SER A 57 9.81 -2.74 -7.48
C SER A 57 9.73 -1.21 -7.60
N ASN A 58 8.59 -0.60 -7.24
CA ASN A 58 8.48 0.85 -7.23
C ASN A 58 9.37 1.44 -6.12
N ILE A 59 10.31 2.32 -6.50
CA ILE A 59 11.29 2.89 -5.59
C ILE A 59 10.65 3.74 -4.47
N HIS A 60 9.49 4.34 -4.73
CA HIS A 60 8.76 5.09 -3.70
C HIS A 60 8.21 4.15 -2.62
N ILE A 61 7.80 2.94 -2.99
CA ILE A 61 7.37 1.91 -2.03
C ILE A 61 8.58 1.38 -1.25
N PHE A 62 9.72 1.20 -1.92
CA PHE A 62 10.96 0.81 -1.24
C PHE A 62 11.38 1.84 -0.17
N ALA A 63 11.31 3.13 -0.51
CA ALA A 63 11.67 4.24 0.38
C ALA A 63 10.76 4.38 1.62
N LEU A 64 9.56 3.76 1.66
CA LEU A 64 8.70 3.74 2.85
C LEU A 64 9.29 2.92 4.01
N ASN A 65 10.28 2.07 3.73
CA ASN A 65 10.94 1.20 4.72
C ASN A 65 12.19 1.83 5.35
N ALA A 66 12.63 3.00 4.87
CA ALA A 66 13.71 3.78 5.48
C ALA A 66 13.16 4.62 6.64
#